data_AF-A0A821JVU1-F1
#
_entry.id   AF-A0A821JVU1-F1
#
_cell.length_a   1.000
_cell.length_b   1.000
_cell.length_c   1.000
_cell.angle_alpha   90.00
_cell.angle_beta   90.00
_cell.angle_gamma   90.00
#
_symmetry.space_group_name_H-M   'P 1'
#
loop_
_entity.id
_entity.type
_entity.pdbx_description
1 polymer ?
#
loop_
_entity_poly.entity_id
_entity_poly.type
_entity_poly.pdbx_seq_one_letter_code
_entity_poly.pdbx_strand_id
1 'polypeptide(L)'
;NFDILVGTDGSNSFVRRYCNIQMISEGLEYACGVAYNIPDNVPPSEEPLHQALNCILTVSQTRYLVNSSTSRRGYLNIRLVQDEYNELRNLLEVFQSRNEPIDLLDFNKCPQSPVWTIIRQGLQFFKISPKYVFRVIPIEINVRHASIVVRELRYEIDRNEKQTNE
;
A
#
# COMPACT_ATOMS: atom_id res chain seq x y z
N ASN A 1 -2.00 -6.38 32.70
CA ASN A 1 -2.09 -7.60 31.87
C ASN A 1 -3.09 -7.37 30.77
N PHE A 2 -2.75 -7.81 29.56
CA PHE A 2 -3.69 -7.98 28.45
C PHE A 2 -3.81 -9.49 28.20
N ASP A 3 -5.02 -9.96 27.89
CA ASP A 3 -5.26 -11.38 27.56
C ASP A 3 -4.88 -11.68 26.10
N ILE A 4 -4.93 -10.67 25.23
CA ILE A 4 -4.62 -10.78 23.80
C ILE A 4 -3.81 -9.56 23.36
N LEU A 5 -2.73 -9.80 22.59
CA LEU A 5 -1.93 -8.78 21.92
C LEU A 5 -2.07 -8.94 20.40
N VAL A 6 -2.53 -7.90 19.71
CA VAL A 6 -2.64 -7.87 18.24
C VAL A 6 -1.65 -6.86 17.69
N GLY A 7 -0.70 -7.33 16.87
CA GLY A 7 0.28 -6.48 16.19
C GLY A 7 -0.17 -6.09 14.77
N THR A 8 -0.53 -4.82 14.56
CA THR A 8 -0.89 -4.24 13.25
C THR A 8 0.04 -3.09 12.83
N ASP A 9 1.28 -3.11 13.35
CA ASP A 9 2.30 -2.06 13.21
C ASP A 9 3.21 -2.22 11.98
N GLY A 10 2.77 -3.04 11.01
CA GLY A 10 3.32 -3.08 9.66
C GLY A 10 4.68 -3.78 9.51
N SER A 11 5.40 -3.45 8.43
CA SER A 11 6.62 -4.17 8.01
C SER A 11 7.76 -4.10 9.03
N ASN A 12 7.83 -3.04 9.85
CA ASN A 12 8.81 -2.88 10.93
C ASN A 12 8.26 -3.23 12.33
N SER A 13 7.25 -4.10 12.37
CA SER A 13 6.53 -4.50 13.58
C SER A 13 7.43 -4.74 14.79
N PHE A 14 7.20 -3.95 15.85
CA PHE A 14 7.72 -4.18 17.19
C PHE A 14 7.18 -5.48 17.76
N VAL A 15 5.87 -5.72 17.66
CA VAL A 15 5.22 -6.93 18.20
C VAL A 15 5.85 -8.19 17.62
N ARG A 16 6.09 -8.22 16.30
CA ARG A 16 6.77 -9.32 15.63
C ARG A 16 8.18 -9.56 16.19
N ARG A 17 8.97 -8.50 16.34
CA ARG A 17 10.35 -8.59 16.88
C ARG A 17 10.36 -9.03 18.34
N TYR A 18 9.47 -8.48 19.16
CA TYR A 18 9.32 -8.83 20.56
C TYR A 18 8.95 -10.30 20.75
N CYS A 19 8.02 -10.80 19.93
CA CYS A 19 7.61 -12.20 19.95
C CYS A 19 8.56 -13.16 19.20
N ASN A 20 9.69 -12.65 18.66
CA ASN A 20 10.65 -13.39 17.85
C ASN A 20 10.01 -14.21 16.71
N ILE A 21 9.00 -13.63 16.05
CA ILE A 21 8.32 -14.28 14.93
C ILE A 21 9.18 -14.11 13.67
N GLN A 22 9.58 -15.23 13.08
CA GLN A 22 10.38 -15.23 11.87
C GLN A 22 9.53 -14.83 10.65
N MET A 23 10.17 -14.15 9.70
CA MET A 23 9.55 -13.85 8.42
C MET A 23 10.04 -14.86 7.39
N ILE A 24 9.11 -15.52 6.69
CA ILE A 24 9.40 -16.45 5.60
C ILE A 24 9.18 -15.71 4.29
N SER A 25 10.16 -15.74 3.38
CA SER A 25 10.02 -15.20 2.03
C SER A 25 9.15 -16.14 1.20
N GLU A 26 8.08 -15.62 0.61
CA GLU A 26 7.15 -16.42 -0.21
C GLU A 26 7.28 -16.14 -1.70
N GLY A 27 7.94 -15.04 -2.09
CA GLY A 27 8.21 -14.76 -3.49
C GLY A 27 8.36 -13.28 -3.77
N LEU A 28 8.23 -12.97 -5.05
CA LEU A 28 8.28 -11.62 -5.59
C LEU A 28 6.90 -11.24 -6.09
N GLU A 29 6.42 -10.08 -5.69
CA GLU A 29 5.24 -9.43 -6.26
C GLU A 29 5.63 -8.10 -6.87
N TYR A 30 4.80 -7.65 -7.81
CA TYR A 30 5.01 -6.41 -8.51
C TYR A 30 3.83 -5.48 -8.27
N ALA A 31 4.13 -4.19 -8.18
CA ALA A 31 3.12 -3.15 -8.04
C ALA A 31 3.51 -1.88 -8.81
N CYS A 32 2.51 -1.02 -9.01
CA CYS A 32 2.65 0.34 -9.48
C CYS A 32 2.16 1.28 -8.39
N GLY A 33 3.01 2.21 -7.98
CA GLY A 33 2.65 3.30 -7.07
C GLY A 33 2.33 4.56 -7.86
N VAL A 34 1.11 5.09 -7.69
CA VAL A 34 0.65 6.32 -8.32
C VAL A 34 0.42 7.36 -7.23
N ALA A 35 1.29 8.36 -7.15
CA ALA A 35 1.20 9.42 -6.15
C ALA A 35 0.34 10.58 -6.65
N TYR A 36 -0.58 11.04 -5.80
CA TYR A 36 -1.49 12.12 -6.14
C TYR A 36 -1.61 13.15 -5.00
N ASN A 37 -1.89 14.40 -5.38
CA ASN A 37 -2.09 15.49 -4.45
C ASN A 37 -3.17 16.45 -4.98
N ILE A 38 -4.35 16.42 -4.37
CA ILE A 38 -5.52 17.21 -4.76
C ILE A 38 -5.53 18.49 -3.91
N PRO A 39 -5.53 19.70 -4.53
CA PRO A 39 -5.60 20.98 -3.82
C PRO A 39 -6.87 21.13 -2.98
N ASP A 40 -6.85 22.04 -2.00
CA ASP A 40 -7.99 22.18 -1.10
C ASP A 40 -9.21 22.85 -1.72
N ASN A 41 -9.00 23.60 -2.80
CA ASN A 41 -9.95 24.49 -3.46
C ASN A 41 -10.53 23.90 -4.76
N VAL A 42 -10.65 22.58 -4.85
CA VAL A 42 -11.24 21.91 -6.01
C VAL A 42 -12.78 21.94 -5.97
N PRO A 43 -13.46 21.93 -7.12
CA PRO A 43 -14.92 21.85 -7.14
C PRO A 43 -15.40 20.48 -6.62
N PRO A 44 -16.62 20.38 -6.07
CA PRO A 44 -17.17 19.13 -5.53
C PRO A 44 -17.16 17.95 -6.51
N SER A 45 -17.22 18.21 -7.82
CA SER A 45 -17.15 17.20 -8.88
C SER A 45 -15.78 16.52 -9.00
N GLU A 46 -14.74 17.11 -8.42
CA GLU A 46 -13.36 16.62 -8.45
C GLU A 46 -12.88 16.11 -7.09
N GLU A 47 -13.75 16.10 -6.08
CA GLU A 47 -13.43 15.49 -4.80
C GLU A 47 -13.22 13.98 -4.97
N PRO A 48 -12.16 13.42 -4.37
CA PRO A 48 -11.97 11.98 -4.33
C PRO A 48 -13.07 11.33 -3.50
N LEU A 49 -13.19 10.00 -3.60
CA LEU A 49 -14.06 9.27 -2.70
C LEU A 49 -13.60 9.43 -1.23
N HIS A 50 -14.60 9.50 -0.34
CA HIS A 50 -14.37 9.53 1.10
C HIS A 50 -13.62 8.28 1.56
N GLN A 51 -12.71 8.41 2.52
CA GLN A 51 -11.82 7.33 2.95
C GLN A 51 -12.57 6.06 3.39
N ALA A 52 -13.73 6.21 4.04
CA ALA A 52 -14.57 5.07 4.40
C ALA A 52 -15.00 4.23 3.18
N LEU A 53 -15.37 4.89 2.07
CA LEU A 53 -15.72 4.20 0.83
C LEU A 53 -14.47 3.62 0.14
N ASN A 54 -13.34 4.32 0.18
CA ASN A 54 -12.06 3.78 -0.31
C ASN A 54 -11.70 2.47 0.39
N CYS A 55 -11.90 2.38 1.71
CA CYS A 55 -11.68 1.16 2.47
C CYS A 55 -12.59 0.02 1.99
N ILE A 56 -13.90 0.27 1.83
CA ILE A 56 -14.85 -0.75 1.33
C ILE A 56 -14.46 -1.23 -0.07
N LEU A 57 -14.15 -0.31 -0.97
CA LEU A 57 -13.74 -0.64 -2.34
C LEU A 57 -12.40 -1.38 -2.36
N THR A 58 -11.48 -1.02 -1.47
CA THR A 58 -10.19 -1.73 -1.33
C THR A 58 -10.40 -3.19 -0.93
N VAL A 59 -11.26 -3.48 0.07
CA VAL A 59 -11.47 -4.86 0.53
C VAL A 59 -12.29 -5.71 -0.44
N SER A 60 -13.01 -5.08 -1.38
CA SER A 60 -13.92 -5.75 -2.32
C SER A 60 -13.22 -6.23 -3.61
N GLN A 61 -11.91 -5.97 -3.76
CA GLN A 61 -11.11 -6.42 -4.91
C GLN A 61 -9.63 -6.57 -4.50
N THR A 62 -8.79 -7.10 -5.40
CA THR A 62 -7.40 -7.50 -5.09
C THR A 62 -6.33 -6.73 -5.88
N ARG A 63 -6.75 -5.79 -6.72
CA ARG A 63 -5.94 -5.10 -7.72
C ARG A 63 -5.48 -3.72 -7.28
N TYR A 64 -6.31 -2.97 -6.57
CA TYR A 64 -6.10 -1.57 -6.23
C TYR A 64 -6.13 -1.35 -4.72
N LEU A 65 -5.30 -0.45 -4.23
CA LEU A 65 -5.23 -0.07 -2.82
C LEU A 65 -4.96 1.43 -2.73
N VAL A 66 -5.92 2.21 -2.24
CA VAL A 66 -5.71 3.64 -1.96
C VAL A 66 -5.30 3.83 -0.51
N ASN A 67 -4.07 4.29 -0.33
CA ASN A 67 -3.55 4.73 0.95
C ASN A 67 -3.55 6.26 0.96
N SER A 68 -4.47 6.85 1.73
CA SER A 68 -4.62 8.30 1.83
C SER A 68 -4.67 8.73 3.29
N SER A 69 -4.16 9.93 3.59
CA SER A 69 -4.25 10.53 4.92
C SER A 69 -5.55 11.32 5.11
N THR A 70 -6.01 11.99 4.06
CA THR A 70 -7.15 12.92 4.07
C THR A 70 -8.05 12.76 2.84
N SER A 71 -8.04 11.59 2.18
CA SER A 71 -8.58 11.34 0.83
C SER A 71 -7.88 12.10 -0.31
N ARG A 72 -7.44 13.34 -0.07
CA ARG A 72 -6.87 14.26 -1.08
C ARG A 72 -5.38 14.07 -1.37
N ARG A 73 -4.62 13.49 -0.44
CA ARG A 73 -3.20 13.19 -0.63
C ARG A 73 -2.92 11.74 -0.29
N GLY A 74 -2.21 11.05 -1.18
CA GLY A 74 -1.93 9.65 -0.99
C GLY A 74 -1.29 8.97 -2.19
N TYR A 75 -1.41 7.64 -2.15
CA TYR A 75 -0.93 6.74 -3.18
C TYR A 75 -2.03 5.76 -3.55
N LEU A 76 -2.28 5.64 -4.85
CA LEU A 76 -2.95 4.47 -5.42
C LEU A 76 -1.88 3.44 -5.73
N ASN A 77 -1.93 2.31 -5.02
CA ASN A 77 -1.10 1.14 -5.29
C ASN A 77 -1.89 0.18 -6.18
N ILE A 78 -1.26 -0.34 -7.21
CA ILE A 78 -1.86 -1.23 -8.18
C ILE A 78 -1.02 -2.50 -8.22
N ARG A 79 -1.60 -3.65 -7.92
CA ARG A 79 -0.91 -4.95 -8.07
C ARG A 79 -0.73 -5.26 -9.55
N LEU A 80 0.49 -5.57 -9.95
CA LEU A 80 0.85 -5.89 -11.33
C LEU A 80 1.27 -7.36 -11.45
N VAL A 81 1.03 -7.94 -12.63
CA VAL A 81 1.78 -9.14 -13.03
C VAL A 81 3.14 -8.72 -13.61
N GLN A 82 4.06 -9.69 -13.75
CA GLN A 82 5.44 -9.42 -14.17
C GLN A 82 5.53 -8.69 -15.53
N ASP A 83 4.70 -9.08 -16.50
CA ASP A 83 4.71 -8.46 -17.83
C ASP A 83 4.27 -6.98 -17.78
N GLU A 84 3.25 -6.67 -16.97
CA GLU A 84 2.78 -5.28 -16.76
C GLU A 84 3.84 -4.45 -16.03
N TYR A 85 4.57 -5.05 -15.09
CA TYR A 85 5.67 -4.39 -14.39
C TYR A 85 6.83 -4.07 -15.34
N ASN A 86 7.22 -5.02 -16.18
CA ASN A 86 8.27 -4.82 -17.17
C ASN A 86 7.86 -3.77 -18.21
N GLU A 87 6.61 -3.81 -18.69
CA GLU A 87 6.06 -2.78 -19.57
C GLU A 87 6.13 -1.40 -18.91
N LEU A 88 5.64 -1.26 -17.67
CA LEU A 88 5.69 -0.01 -16.92
C LEU A 88 7.12 0.52 -16.78
N ARG A 89 8.05 -0.36 -16.40
CA ARG A 89 9.46 0.01 -16.24
C ARG A 89 10.05 0.54 -17.54
N ASN A 90 9.88 -0.19 -18.64
CA ASN A 90 10.39 0.20 -19.95
C ASN A 90 9.81 1.56 -20.39
N LEU A 91 8.51 1.78 -20.18
CA LEU A 91 7.86 3.04 -20.50
C LEU A 91 8.43 4.20 -19.67
N LEU A 92 8.61 4.00 -18.36
CA LEU A 92 9.13 5.03 -17.47
C LEU A 92 10.61 5.36 -17.73
N GLU A 93 11.42 4.39 -18.16
CA GLU A 93 12.80 4.62 -18.60
C GLU A 93 12.85 5.59 -19.80
N VAL A 94 11.88 5.52 -20.73
CA VAL A 94 11.76 6.49 -21.84
C VAL A 94 11.48 7.90 -21.33
N PHE A 95 10.52 8.08 -20.41
CA PHE A 95 10.23 9.39 -19.81
C PHE A 95 11.46 9.97 -19.09
N GLN A 96 12.17 9.14 -18.32
CA GLN A 96 13.39 9.54 -17.62
C GLN A 96 14.49 9.97 -18.59
N SER A 97 14.69 9.22 -19.68
CA SER A 97 15.72 9.54 -20.68
C SER A 97 15.47 10.89 -21.38
N ARG A 98 14.19 11.29 -21.52
CA ARG A 98 13.77 12.55 -22.14
C ARG A 98 13.58 13.69 -21.13
N ASN A 99 13.74 13.40 -19.84
CA ASN A 99 13.41 14.32 -18.74
C ASN A 99 11.99 14.90 -18.87
N GLU A 100 11.04 14.09 -19.34
CA GLU A 100 9.66 14.49 -19.54
C GLU A 100 8.80 14.12 -18.33
N PRO A 101 7.91 15.02 -17.88
CA PRO A 101 6.94 14.68 -16.84
C PRO A 101 5.90 13.71 -17.40
N ILE A 102 5.40 12.85 -16.52
CA ILE A 102 4.26 11.98 -16.83
C ILE A 102 3.00 12.83 -16.86
N ASP A 103 2.29 12.79 -17.99
CA ASP A 103 0.96 13.36 -18.13
C ASP A 103 -0.01 12.26 -18.55
N LEU A 104 -0.85 11.82 -17.61
CA LEU A 104 -1.83 10.75 -17.85
C LEU A 104 -3.01 11.19 -18.72
N LEU A 105 -3.18 12.50 -18.96
CA LEU A 105 -4.19 13.06 -19.86
C LEU A 105 -3.71 13.13 -21.31
N ASP A 106 -2.40 13.16 -21.54
CA ASP A 106 -1.83 13.15 -22.88
C ASP A 106 -1.74 11.71 -23.42
N PHE A 107 -2.67 11.34 -24.30
CA PHE A 107 -2.72 10.02 -24.92
C PHE A 107 -1.61 9.78 -25.95
N ASN A 108 -0.88 10.80 -26.38
CA ASN A 108 0.30 10.59 -27.22
C ASN A 108 1.50 10.16 -26.37
N LYS A 109 1.62 10.70 -25.15
CA LYS A 109 2.66 10.34 -24.19
C LYS A 109 2.35 9.07 -23.41
N CYS A 110 1.11 8.96 -22.93
CA CYS A 110 0.59 7.81 -22.19
C CYS A 110 -0.50 7.12 -23.04
N PRO A 111 -0.12 6.36 -24.09
CA PRO A 111 -1.07 5.73 -25.01
C PRO A 111 -1.97 4.71 -24.32
N GLN A 112 -2.96 4.20 -25.04
CA GLN A 112 -3.82 3.12 -24.56
C GLN A 112 -3.09 1.77 -24.56
N SER A 113 -2.00 1.68 -23.82
CA SER A 113 -1.38 0.40 -23.48
C SER A 113 -2.10 -0.22 -22.28
N PRO A 114 -1.95 -1.54 -22.03
CA PRO A 114 -2.55 -2.21 -20.89
C PRO A 114 -2.24 -1.49 -19.57
N VAL A 115 -0.97 -1.17 -19.31
CA VAL A 115 -0.53 -0.52 -18.07
C VAL A 115 -1.17 0.84 -17.85
N TRP A 116 -1.13 1.73 -18.85
CA TRP A 116 -1.73 3.07 -18.70
C TRP A 116 -3.25 3.00 -18.56
N THR A 117 -3.87 2.01 -19.19
CA THR A 117 -5.31 1.77 -19.06
C THR A 117 -5.67 1.35 -17.64
N ILE A 118 -4.93 0.41 -17.06
CA ILE A 118 -5.12 -0.04 -15.67
C ILE A 118 -4.92 1.11 -14.68
N ILE A 119 -3.90 1.95 -14.89
CA ILE A 119 -3.66 3.14 -14.06
C ILE A 119 -4.87 4.08 -14.11
N ARG A 120 -5.36 4.41 -15.32
CA ARG A 120 -6.53 5.30 -15.49
C ARG A 120 -7.81 4.70 -14.91
N GLN A 121 -8.02 3.40 -15.07
CA GLN A 121 -9.16 2.69 -14.47
C GLN A 121 -9.12 2.75 -12.95
N GLY A 122 -7.97 2.50 -12.33
CA GLY A 122 -7.81 2.61 -10.87
C GLY A 122 -8.10 4.02 -10.36
N LEU A 123 -7.57 5.04 -11.04
CA LEU A 123 -7.84 6.44 -10.71
C LEU A 123 -9.33 6.77 -10.81
N GLN A 124 -9.98 6.35 -11.90
CA GLN A 124 -11.42 6.51 -12.10
C GLN A 124 -12.24 5.80 -11.03
N PHE A 125 -11.86 4.58 -10.65
CA PHE A 125 -12.54 3.77 -9.65
C PHE A 125 -12.62 4.48 -8.29
N PHE A 126 -11.58 5.23 -7.92
CA PHE A 126 -11.55 6.03 -6.68
C PHE A 126 -11.89 7.52 -6.86
N LYS A 127 -12.37 7.91 -8.04
CA LYS A 127 -12.65 9.31 -8.43
C LYS A 127 -11.46 10.26 -8.23
N ILE A 128 -10.24 9.77 -8.45
CA ILE A 128 -9.04 10.59 -8.41
C ILE A 128 -8.78 11.11 -9.83
N SER A 129 -8.80 12.43 -10.02
CA SER A 129 -8.51 12.99 -11.35
C SER A 129 -7.04 12.76 -11.73
N PRO A 130 -6.75 12.26 -12.95
CA PRO A 130 -5.36 12.04 -13.39
C PRO A 130 -4.49 13.30 -13.40
N LYS A 131 -5.09 14.49 -13.50
CA LYS A 131 -4.36 15.78 -13.47
C LYS A 131 -3.66 16.07 -12.14
N TYR A 132 -4.07 15.38 -11.06
CA TYR A 132 -3.47 15.51 -9.74
C TYR A 132 -2.38 14.48 -9.47
N VAL A 133 -2.10 13.61 -10.44
CA VAL A 133 -0.99 12.65 -10.38
C VAL A 133 0.29 13.37 -10.75
N PHE A 134 1.29 13.25 -9.88
CA PHE A 134 2.61 13.86 -10.12
C PHE A 134 3.73 12.82 -10.19
N ARG A 135 3.44 11.55 -9.88
CA ARG A 135 4.43 10.48 -9.94
C ARG A 135 3.80 9.12 -10.17
N VAL A 136 4.43 8.33 -11.02
CA VAL A 136 4.15 6.90 -11.20
C VAL A 136 5.49 6.17 -11.04
N ILE A 137 5.52 5.10 -10.23
CA ILE A 137 6.72 4.30 -10.01
C ILE A 137 6.41 2.79 -10.08
N PRO A 138 7.32 1.98 -10.62
CA PRO A 138 7.27 0.55 -10.45
C PRO A 138 7.80 0.20 -9.05
N ILE A 139 7.16 -0.77 -8.39
CA ILE A 139 7.52 -1.23 -7.05
C ILE A 139 7.68 -2.75 -7.10
N GLU A 140 8.87 -3.22 -6.77
CA GLU A 140 9.13 -4.65 -6.53
C GLU A 140 8.93 -4.94 -5.04
N ILE A 141 8.12 -5.95 -4.74
CA ILE A 141 7.75 -6.32 -3.38
C ILE A 141 8.28 -7.72 -3.10
N ASN A 142 9.27 -7.82 -2.22
CA ASN A 142 9.66 -9.10 -1.66
C ASN A 142 8.62 -9.51 -0.61
N VAL A 143 7.73 -10.42 -0.98
CA VAL A 143 6.64 -10.85 -0.09
C VAL A 143 7.22 -11.73 1.00
N ARG A 144 6.98 -11.30 2.24
CA ARG A 144 7.35 -12.05 3.42
C ARG A 144 6.15 -12.14 4.34
N HIS A 145 5.85 -13.35 4.81
CA HIS A 145 4.82 -13.57 5.81
C HIS A 145 5.45 -13.89 7.16
N ALA A 146 4.79 -13.46 8.23
CA ALA A 146 5.12 -13.90 9.57
C ALA A 146 4.81 -15.41 9.66
N SER A 147 5.79 -16.22 10.05
CA SER A 147 5.50 -17.62 10.37
C SER A 147 4.49 -17.66 11.51
N ILE A 148 3.51 -18.57 11.41
CA ILE A 148 2.54 -18.74 12.49
C ILE A 148 3.31 -19.30 13.69
N VAL A 149 3.42 -18.53 14.76
CA VAL A 149 3.97 -18.98 16.05
C VAL A 149 2.84 -18.92 17.06
N VAL A 150 2.35 -20.07 17.48
CA VAL A 150 1.46 -20.19 18.65
C VAL A 150 2.36 -20.36 19.86
N ARG A 151 2.42 -19.34 20.72
CA ARG A 151 3.15 -19.42 21.99
C ARG A 151 2.15 -19.23 23.12
N GLU A 152 1.98 -20.25 23.96
CA GLU A 152 1.33 -20.06 25.25
C GLU A 152 2.18 -19.11 26.09
N LEU A 153 1.62 -17.94 26.44
CA LEU A 153 2.19 -17.08 27.44
C LEU A 153 2.01 -17.76 28.80
N ARG A 154 3.00 -18.54 29.22
CA ARG A 154 3.07 -19.06 30.59
C ARG A 154 3.39 -17.88 31.50
N TYR A 155 2.39 -17.41 32.24
CA TYR A 155 2.61 -16.52 33.38
C TYR A 155 3.28 -17.33 34.49
N GLU A 156 4.59 -17.13 34.70
CA GLU A 156 5.20 -17.42 35.99
C GLU A 156 4.78 -16.31 36.94
N ILE A 157 3.73 -16.57 37.71
CA ILE A 157 3.38 -15.74 38.86
C ILE A 157 4.46 -16.01 39.91
N ASP A 158 5.37 -15.05 40.07
CA ASP A 158 6.40 -15.09 41.10
C ASP A 158 5.71 -14.99 42.47
N ARG A 159 5.44 -16.15 43.08
CA ARG A 159 4.85 -16.26 44.43
C ARG A 159 5.90 -15.94 45.49
N ASN A 160 6.39 -14.71 45.52
CA ASN A 160 7.13 -14.17 46.65
C ASN A 160 6.18 -13.37 47.54
N GLU A 161 5.13 -14.03 48.05
CA GLU A 161 4.46 -13.54 49.26
C GLU A 161 5.30 -13.97 50.45
N LYS A 162 5.90 -12.95 51.07
CA LYS A 162 6.68 -12.99 52.29
C LYS A 162 6.01 -13.88 53.33
N GLN A 163 6.66 -14.99 53.69
CA GLN A 163 6.53 -15.55 55.03
C GLN A 163 7.18 -14.56 56.01
N THR A 164 6.40 -13.61 56.51
CA THR A 164 6.68 -12.99 57.81
C THR A 164 6.35 -14.03 58.87
N ASN A 165 7.36 -14.82 59.24
CA ASN A 165 7.43 -15.45 60.54
C ASN A 165 8.22 -14.51 61.47
N GLU A 166 7.75 -14.48 62.72
CA GLU A 166 8.21 -13.72 63.90
C GLU A 166 7.49 -12.40 64.17
#